data_AF-M6BEG0-F1
#
_entry.id   AF-M6BEG0-F1
#
_cell.length_a   1.000
_cell.length_b   1.000
_cell.length_c   1.000
_cell.angle_alpha   90.00
_cell.angle_beta   90.00
_cell.angle_gamma   90.00
#
_symmetry.space_group_name_H-M   'P 1'
#
loop_
_entity.id
_entity.type
_entity.pdbx_description
1 polymer ?
#
loop_
_entity_poly.entity_id
_entity_poly.type
_entity_poly.pdbx_seq_one_letter_code
_entity_poly.pdbx_strand_id
1 'polypeptide(L)'
;MKKISMILIVVCVSVSGLGFHCGKNQPSRTKGVIAFIKGDVSIQRGEQSLKATVSQEILNGDIVVTGSKSVASLDFGGNSYLIEVQSDSRFQVKEEADEKTFFQDKGSTWILTNKLVKGERMSLHTPTTTAGVRGTKFYTSVYGDMTFICHCAGHIELENRQNHTKKINDSDYLSVTKGDKTIYITPSDLQKLNVPYVHNHSEIEDSPLGGQNQMTFEQLQIINELAKKKLESL
;
A
#
# COMPACT_ATOMS: atom_id res chain seq x y z
N MET A 1 66.27 -63.59 -21.03
CA MET A 1 66.85 -62.78 -22.13
C MET A 1 65.82 -61.76 -22.59
N LYS A 2 66.29 -60.55 -22.90
CA LYS A 2 65.63 -59.40 -23.55
C LYS A 2 64.68 -58.54 -22.69
N LYS A 3 65.23 -57.34 -22.41
CA LYS A 3 64.63 -56.08 -21.96
C LYS A 3 63.58 -55.60 -22.97
N ILE A 4 62.67 -54.68 -22.57
CA ILE A 4 62.41 -53.38 -23.25
C ILE A 4 61.29 -52.57 -22.55
N SER A 5 61.64 -51.31 -22.25
CA SER A 5 60.91 -50.03 -22.16
C SER A 5 59.55 -49.86 -21.46
N MET A 6 59.59 -49.15 -20.32
CA MET A 6 59.19 -47.73 -20.17
C MET A 6 58.13 -47.17 -21.13
N ILE A 7 56.96 -46.77 -20.59
CA ILE A 7 56.26 -45.51 -20.89
C ILE A 7 55.39 -45.13 -19.67
N LEU A 8 55.61 -43.91 -19.19
CA LEU A 8 54.85 -43.20 -18.17
C LEU A 8 53.70 -42.47 -18.89
N ILE A 9 52.44 -42.70 -18.51
CA ILE A 9 51.33 -41.80 -18.89
C ILE A 9 50.54 -41.45 -17.63
N VAL A 10 50.79 -40.22 -17.18
CA VAL A 10 49.97 -39.46 -16.23
C VAL A 10 48.71 -39.03 -16.98
N VAL A 11 47.54 -39.41 -16.47
CA VAL A 11 46.26 -38.79 -16.86
C VAL A 11 45.54 -38.33 -15.59
N CYS A 12 45.71 -37.04 -15.30
CA CYS A 12 44.82 -36.25 -14.46
C CYS A 12 43.53 -35.99 -15.24
N VAL A 13 42.38 -36.54 -14.83
CA VAL A 13 41.07 -36.04 -15.25
C VAL A 13 40.12 -36.01 -14.04
N SER A 14 40.10 -34.82 -13.43
CA SER A 14 38.97 -34.12 -12.80
C SER A 14 37.92 -34.95 -12.03
N VAL A 15 38.05 -34.92 -10.70
CA VAL A 15 36.92 -35.12 -9.77
C VAL A 15 36.00 -33.89 -9.87
N SER A 16 35.04 -33.96 -10.80
CA SER A 16 33.97 -32.97 -10.96
C SER A 16 32.78 -33.42 -10.11
N GLY A 17 32.66 -32.95 -8.87
CA GLY A 17 31.59 -33.46 -8.01
C GLY A 17 31.42 -32.78 -6.66
N LEU A 18 31.55 -31.45 -6.57
CA LEU A 18 31.04 -30.67 -5.43
C LEU A 18 30.32 -29.45 -5.98
N GLY A 19 29.08 -29.66 -6.42
CA GLY A 19 28.13 -28.58 -6.64
C GLY A 19 27.77 -27.95 -5.30
N PHE A 20 28.59 -27.01 -4.85
CA PHE A 20 28.18 -26.02 -3.86
C PHE A 20 27.06 -25.19 -4.51
N HIS A 21 25.82 -25.67 -4.34
CA HIS A 21 24.63 -24.85 -4.52
C HIS A 21 24.71 -23.73 -3.47
N CYS A 22 25.33 -22.63 -3.90
CA CYS A 22 25.27 -21.36 -3.21
C CYS A 22 23.80 -20.95 -3.23
N GLY A 23 23.09 -21.25 -2.15
CA GLY A 23 21.75 -20.75 -1.91
C GLY A 23 21.82 -19.24 -2.02
N LYS A 24 21.23 -18.68 -3.07
CA LYS A 24 21.05 -17.25 -3.19
C LYS A 24 20.27 -16.81 -1.94
N ASN A 25 20.93 -16.07 -1.05
CA ASN A 25 20.26 -15.36 0.02
C ASN A 25 19.24 -14.44 -0.65
N GLN A 26 17.97 -14.85 -0.65
CA GLN A 26 16.91 -13.95 -1.02
C GLN A 26 16.93 -12.82 0.01
N PRO A 27 16.85 -11.55 -0.42
CA PRO A 27 16.67 -10.46 0.52
C PRO A 27 15.49 -10.82 1.43
N SER A 28 15.74 -10.77 2.75
CA SER A 28 14.71 -10.98 3.77
C SER A 28 13.53 -10.10 3.41
N ARG A 29 12.42 -10.71 2.97
CA ARG A 29 11.17 -9.99 2.71
C ARG A 29 10.83 -9.15 3.92
N THR A 30 10.31 -7.96 3.70
CA THR A 30 10.08 -7.03 4.80
C THR A 30 8.97 -7.59 5.67
N LYS A 31 9.33 -8.14 6.83
CA LYS A 31 8.37 -8.78 7.74
C LYS A 31 7.32 -7.75 8.18
N GLY A 32 6.07 -7.99 7.82
CA GLY A 32 4.93 -7.19 8.25
C GLY A 32 4.33 -7.75 9.53
N VAL A 33 3.94 -6.89 10.46
CA VAL A 33 3.23 -7.29 11.68
C VAL A 33 2.05 -6.36 11.95
N ILE A 34 1.05 -6.86 12.68
CA ILE A 34 -0.02 -6.02 13.22
C ILE A 34 0.48 -5.33 14.49
N ALA A 35 0.60 -4.02 14.45
CA ALA A 35 1.07 -3.20 15.57
C ALA A 35 -0.08 -2.79 16.52
N PHE A 36 -1.31 -2.65 16.01
CA PHE A 36 -2.47 -2.22 16.79
C PHE A 36 -3.76 -2.81 16.24
N ILE A 37 -4.72 -3.09 17.12
CA ILE A 37 -6.08 -3.54 16.78
C ILE A 37 -7.08 -2.85 17.71
N LYS A 38 -8.20 -2.40 17.14
CA LYS A 38 -9.42 -2.06 17.86
C LYS A 38 -10.62 -2.62 17.09
N GLY A 39 -11.56 -3.24 17.79
CA GLY A 39 -12.77 -3.82 17.20
C GLY A 39 -12.52 -5.17 16.50
N ASP A 40 -13.30 -5.43 15.45
CA ASP A 40 -13.31 -6.68 14.72
C ASP A 40 -12.37 -6.60 13.52
N VAL A 41 -11.25 -7.33 13.61
CA VAL A 41 -10.24 -7.42 12.56
C VAL A 41 -9.95 -8.89 12.28
N SER A 42 -9.90 -9.23 10.99
CA SER A 42 -9.55 -10.57 10.52
C SER A 42 -8.53 -10.52 9.38
N ILE A 43 -7.83 -11.62 9.19
CA ILE A 43 -6.91 -11.84 8.08
C ILE A 43 -7.49 -12.98 7.24
N GLN A 44 -7.74 -12.72 5.95
CA GLN A 44 -8.00 -13.78 4.99
C GLN A 44 -6.68 -14.26 4.41
N ARG A 45 -6.42 -15.58 4.51
CA ARG A 45 -5.20 -16.24 4.04
C ARG A 45 -5.58 -17.49 3.26
N GLY A 46 -5.55 -17.39 1.94
CA GLY A 46 -6.17 -18.40 1.06
C GLY A 46 -7.66 -18.51 1.42
N GLU A 47 -8.12 -19.73 1.68
CA GLU A 47 -9.51 -20.02 2.07
C GLU A 47 -9.80 -19.79 3.56
N GLN A 48 -8.79 -19.48 4.37
CA GLN A 48 -8.94 -19.29 5.81
C GLN A 48 -9.27 -17.85 6.16
N SER A 49 -10.16 -17.65 7.13
CA SER A 49 -10.36 -16.38 7.82
C SER A 49 -9.92 -16.52 9.27
N LEU A 50 -8.87 -15.79 9.65
CA LEU A 50 -8.24 -15.85 10.96
C LEU A 50 -8.59 -14.57 11.73
N LYS A 51 -8.96 -14.68 13.01
CA LYS A 51 -9.05 -13.51 13.88
C LYS A 51 -7.66 -12.89 14.02
N ALA A 52 -7.56 -11.58 13.82
CA ALA A 52 -6.29 -10.87 13.91
C ALA A 52 -5.87 -10.69 15.38
N THR A 53 -4.57 -10.80 15.65
CA THR A 53 -3.97 -10.49 16.95
C THR A 53 -2.77 -9.57 16.80
N VAL A 54 -2.50 -8.73 17.81
CA VAL A 54 -1.29 -7.88 17.82
C VAL A 54 -0.04 -8.76 17.76
N SER A 55 1.00 -8.25 17.09
CA SER A 55 2.26 -8.95 16.76
C SER A 55 2.11 -10.14 15.81
N GLN A 56 0.91 -10.43 15.31
CA GLN A 56 0.73 -11.43 14.27
C GLN A 56 1.39 -10.97 12.98
N GLU A 57 2.07 -11.92 12.34
CA GLU A 57 2.76 -11.70 11.08
C GLU A 57 1.76 -11.62 9.91
N ILE A 58 1.92 -10.59 9.09
CA ILE A 58 1.26 -10.41 7.80
C ILE A 58 2.13 -11.05 6.72
N LEU A 59 1.57 -12.04 6.03
CA LEU A 59 2.23 -12.74 4.95
C LEU A 59 1.85 -12.14 3.59
N ASN A 60 2.70 -12.39 2.59
CA ASN A 60 2.41 -12.01 1.22
C ASN A 60 1.10 -12.68 0.75
N GLY A 61 0.19 -11.89 0.19
CA GLY A 61 -1.14 -12.32 -0.26
C GLY A 61 -2.25 -12.19 0.79
N ASP A 62 -1.91 -11.93 2.06
CA ASP A 62 -2.89 -11.73 3.12
C ASP A 62 -3.79 -10.52 2.84
N ILE A 63 -5.03 -10.64 3.30
CA ILE A 63 -6.05 -9.61 3.19
C ILE A 63 -6.54 -9.25 4.58
N VAL A 64 -6.25 -8.05 5.01
CA VAL A 64 -6.73 -7.49 6.27
C VAL A 64 -8.14 -6.94 6.04
N VAL A 65 -9.09 -7.43 6.84
CA VAL A 65 -10.49 -7.02 6.80
C VAL A 65 -10.88 -6.46 8.15
N THR A 66 -11.39 -5.24 8.16
CA THR A 66 -11.88 -4.53 9.34
C THR A 66 -13.40 -4.40 9.27
N GLY A 67 -14.06 -4.62 10.39
CA GLY A 67 -15.50 -4.38 10.54
C GLY A 67 -15.83 -2.90 10.78
N SER A 68 -17.09 -2.64 11.13
CA SER A 68 -17.52 -1.31 11.53
C SER A 68 -16.83 -0.89 12.83
N LYS A 69 -16.45 0.39 12.95
CA LYS A 69 -15.74 0.95 14.12
C LYS A 69 -14.49 0.14 14.52
N SER A 70 -13.80 -0.39 13.52
CA SER A 70 -12.67 -1.30 13.69
C SER A 70 -11.48 -0.81 12.89
N VAL A 71 -10.29 -0.88 13.48
CA VAL A 71 -9.07 -0.36 12.87
C VAL A 71 -7.89 -1.26 13.22
N ALA A 72 -6.98 -1.41 12.26
CA ALA A 72 -5.71 -2.11 12.45
C ALA A 72 -4.56 -1.23 11.98
N SER A 73 -3.45 -1.22 12.71
CA SER A 73 -2.19 -0.65 12.23
C SER A 73 -1.24 -1.78 11.85
N LEU A 74 -0.65 -1.68 10.66
CA LEU A 74 0.35 -2.60 10.16
C LEU A 74 1.70 -1.87 10.10
N ASP A 75 2.76 -2.56 10.54
CA ASP A 75 4.14 -2.09 10.43
C ASP A 75 4.93 -3.08 9.58
N PHE A 76 5.59 -2.57 8.55
CA PHE A 76 6.55 -3.30 7.74
C PHE A 76 7.95 -2.69 7.89
N GLY A 77 8.92 -3.54 8.22
CA GLY A 77 10.34 -3.18 8.13
C GLY A 77 10.78 -2.18 9.18
N GLY A 78 10.19 -2.26 10.38
CA GLY A 78 10.54 -1.42 11.52
C GLY A 78 10.26 0.06 11.27
N ASN A 79 9.03 0.37 10.88
CA ASN A 79 8.52 1.68 10.50
C ASN A 79 8.92 2.16 9.10
N SER A 80 9.29 1.25 8.19
CA SER A 80 9.50 1.62 6.78
C SER A 80 8.16 1.91 6.08
N TYR A 81 7.13 1.17 6.46
CA TYR A 81 5.75 1.41 6.07
C TYR A 81 4.85 1.27 7.29
N LEU A 82 4.12 2.33 7.62
CA LEU A 82 3.06 2.31 8.62
C LEU A 82 1.73 2.51 7.91
N ILE A 83 0.81 1.58 8.12
CA ILE A 83 -0.47 1.53 7.41
C ILE A 83 -1.58 1.42 8.46
N GLU A 84 -2.47 2.39 8.51
CA GLU A 84 -3.71 2.27 9.26
C GLU A 84 -4.82 1.83 8.30
N VAL A 85 -5.35 0.63 8.51
CA VAL A 85 -6.50 0.07 7.81
C VAL A 85 -7.73 0.37 8.66
N GLN A 86 -8.59 1.24 8.16
CA GLN A 86 -9.69 1.85 8.92
C GLN A 86 -10.98 1.04 8.82
N SER A 87 -12.06 1.52 9.43
CA SER A 87 -13.35 0.82 9.46
C SER A 87 -13.85 0.38 8.08
N ASP A 88 -14.52 -0.78 8.06
CA ASP A 88 -15.20 -1.33 6.89
C ASP A 88 -14.32 -1.58 5.65
N SER A 89 -13.02 -1.80 5.87
CA SER A 89 -12.00 -1.90 4.81
C SER A 89 -11.65 -3.32 4.42
N ARG A 90 -11.15 -3.47 3.19
CA ARG A 90 -10.52 -4.70 2.68
C ARG A 90 -9.20 -4.31 2.01
N PHE A 91 -8.10 -4.71 2.64
CA PHE A 91 -6.76 -4.28 2.26
C PHE A 91 -5.84 -5.48 2.08
N GLN A 92 -5.35 -5.70 0.86
CA GLN A 92 -4.44 -6.79 0.54
C GLN A 92 -2.99 -6.31 0.40
N VAL A 93 -2.08 -7.13 0.91
CA VAL A 93 -0.64 -6.92 0.79
C VAL A 93 -0.08 -7.88 -0.24
N LYS A 94 0.60 -7.36 -1.26
CA LYS A 94 1.34 -8.14 -2.25
C LYS A 94 2.75 -7.61 -2.39
N GLU A 95 3.73 -8.42 -2.00
CA GLU A 95 5.15 -8.08 -2.11
C GLU A 95 5.77 -8.87 -3.25
N GLU A 96 6.31 -8.14 -4.23
CA GLU A 96 7.15 -8.64 -5.32
C GLU A 96 8.60 -8.22 -5.06
N ALA A 97 9.55 -8.71 -5.87
CA ALA A 97 10.98 -8.59 -5.56
C ALA A 97 11.47 -7.14 -5.33
N ASP A 98 10.99 -6.19 -6.15
CA ASP A 98 11.41 -4.78 -6.12
C ASP A 98 10.21 -3.82 -5.90
N GLU A 99 9.01 -4.36 -5.70
CA GLU A 99 7.78 -3.59 -5.58
C GLU A 99 6.90 -4.10 -4.45
N LYS A 100 6.53 -3.19 -3.55
CA LYS A 100 5.49 -3.44 -2.54
C LYS A 100 4.18 -2.90 -3.10
N THR A 101 3.28 -3.80 -3.48
CA THR A 101 1.97 -3.46 -4.02
C THR A 101 0.90 -3.70 -2.97
N PHE A 102 0.03 -2.72 -2.79
CA PHE A 102 -1.14 -2.82 -1.95
C PHE A 102 -2.39 -2.74 -2.80
N PHE A 103 -3.45 -3.43 -2.37
CA PHE A 103 -4.76 -3.32 -3.00
C PHE A 103 -5.79 -2.93 -1.94
N GLN A 104 -6.60 -1.92 -2.24
CA GLN A 104 -7.71 -1.48 -1.41
C GLN A 104 -8.99 -1.55 -2.22
N ASP A 105 -9.81 -2.56 -1.94
CA ASP A 105 -11.06 -2.77 -2.68
C ASP A 105 -12.19 -1.88 -2.15
N LYS A 106 -12.17 -1.60 -0.84
CA LYS A 106 -13.16 -0.77 -0.15
C LYS A 106 -12.59 -0.19 1.15
N GLY A 107 -13.30 0.80 1.69
CA GLY A 107 -12.95 1.46 2.95
C GLY A 107 -11.75 2.39 2.77
N SER A 108 -10.98 2.58 3.83
CA SER A 108 -9.95 3.63 3.90
C SER A 108 -8.63 3.14 4.46
N THR A 109 -7.55 3.75 3.97
CA THR A 109 -6.23 3.61 4.58
C THR A 109 -5.52 4.95 4.73
N TRP A 110 -4.72 5.04 5.79
CA TRP A 110 -3.73 6.09 5.92
C TRP A 110 -2.35 5.46 5.93
N ILE A 111 -1.52 5.82 4.95
CA ILE A 111 -0.24 5.14 4.71
C ILE A 111 0.88 6.16 4.82
N LEU A 112 1.85 5.88 5.70
CA LEU A 112 3.16 6.51 5.71
C LEU A 112 4.18 5.53 5.11
N THR A 113 4.95 6.03 4.17
CA THR A 113 6.08 5.35 3.55
C THR A 113 7.31 6.22 3.76
N ASN A 114 8.39 5.60 4.22
CA ASN A 114 9.70 6.24 4.19
C ASN A 114 10.15 6.44 2.74
N LYS A 115 11.13 7.34 2.54
CA LYS A 115 11.76 7.51 1.23
C LYS A 115 12.37 6.17 0.79
N LEU A 116 11.80 5.62 -0.27
CA LEU A 116 12.25 4.39 -0.91
C LEU A 116 13.67 4.55 -1.45
N VAL A 117 14.52 3.54 -1.25
CA VAL A 117 15.86 3.54 -1.85
C VAL A 117 15.76 3.46 -3.37
N LYS A 118 16.86 3.73 -4.08
CA LYS A 118 16.84 3.71 -5.55
C LYS A 118 16.55 2.28 -6.03
N GLY A 119 15.46 2.13 -6.79
CA GLY A 119 15.00 0.83 -7.32
C GLY A 119 13.70 0.34 -6.67
N GLU A 120 13.47 0.68 -5.40
CA GLU A 120 12.23 0.33 -4.71
C GLU A 120 11.04 1.15 -5.21
N ARG A 121 9.90 0.46 -5.34
CA ARG A 121 8.62 1.04 -5.73
C ARG A 121 7.54 0.63 -4.74
N MET A 122 6.62 1.55 -4.50
CA MET A 122 5.38 1.24 -3.81
C MET A 122 4.21 1.74 -4.63
N SER A 123 3.20 0.89 -4.78
CA SER A 123 1.96 1.25 -5.44
C SER A 123 0.75 0.83 -4.60
N LEU A 124 -0.26 1.70 -4.56
CA LEU A 124 -1.59 1.36 -4.06
C LEU A 124 -2.56 1.28 -5.23
N HIS A 125 -3.23 0.14 -5.36
CA HIS A 125 -4.23 -0.12 -6.38
C HIS A 125 -5.61 -0.08 -5.75
N THR A 126 -6.53 0.62 -6.40
CA THR A 126 -7.94 0.65 -6.08
C THR A 126 -8.75 0.21 -7.30
N PRO A 127 -10.09 0.08 -7.21
CA PRO A 127 -10.89 -0.23 -8.38
C PRO A 127 -10.67 0.72 -9.56
N THR A 128 -10.51 2.03 -9.30
CA THR A 128 -10.45 3.05 -10.36
C THR A 128 -9.07 3.70 -10.56
N THR A 129 -8.13 3.55 -9.62
CA THR A 129 -6.82 4.22 -9.69
C THR A 129 -5.65 3.35 -9.28
N THR A 130 -4.47 3.69 -9.77
CA THR A 130 -3.18 3.26 -9.26
C THR A 130 -2.42 4.49 -8.76
N ALA A 131 -2.00 4.48 -7.50
CA ALA A 131 -1.16 5.52 -6.91
C ALA A 131 0.27 5.00 -6.77
N GLY A 132 1.19 5.53 -7.58
CA GLY A 132 2.62 5.32 -7.44
C GLY A 132 3.21 6.30 -6.42
N VAL A 133 3.82 5.78 -5.37
CA VAL A 133 4.24 6.59 -4.22
C VAL A 133 5.74 6.47 -3.98
N ARG A 134 6.39 7.63 -3.80
CA ARG A 134 7.82 7.69 -3.49
C ARG A 134 8.09 8.51 -2.24
N GLY A 135 7.89 7.87 -1.08
CA GLY A 135 8.16 8.49 0.23
C GLY A 135 7.19 9.61 0.53
N THR A 136 6.11 9.31 1.25
CA THR A 136 5.18 10.32 1.73
C THR A 136 4.17 9.74 2.71
N LYS A 137 3.24 10.57 3.18
CA LYS A 137 2.01 10.16 3.84
C LYS A 137 0.82 10.52 2.96
N PHE A 138 -0.07 9.56 2.73
CA PHE A 138 -1.25 9.76 1.88
C PHE A 138 -2.43 8.97 2.40
N TYR A 139 -3.63 9.54 2.21
CA TYR A 139 -4.89 8.93 2.63
C TYR A 139 -5.67 8.51 1.38
N THR A 140 -6.24 7.31 1.42
CA THR A 140 -7.06 6.76 0.34
C THR A 140 -8.38 6.26 0.90
N SER A 141 -9.50 6.60 0.27
CA SER A 141 -10.83 6.09 0.60
C SER A 141 -11.52 5.62 -0.67
N VAL A 142 -12.11 4.42 -0.62
CA VAL A 142 -12.93 3.87 -1.69
C VAL A 142 -14.36 3.82 -1.18
N TYR A 143 -15.21 4.67 -1.75
CA TYR A 143 -16.61 4.83 -1.35
C TYR A 143 -17.53 4.70 -2.58
N GLY A 144 -18.33 3.64 -2.58
CA GLY A 144 -19.11 3.26 -3.76
C GLY A 144 -18.19 2.93 -4.94
N ASP A 145 -18.37 3.62 -6.06
CA ASP A 145 -17.56 3.49 -7.27
C ASP A 145 -16.51 4.61 -7.43
N MET A 146 -16.28 5.38 -6.36
CA MET A 146 -15.35 6.50 -6.32
C MET A 146 -14.13 6.15 -5.46
N THR A 147 -12.94 6.47 -5.97
CA THR A 147 -11.71 6.51 -5.19
C THR A 147 -11.34 7.95 -4.89
N PHE A 148 -11.09 8.24 -3.62
CA PHE A 148 -10.63 9.52 -3.10
C PHE A 148 -9.19 9.37 -2.62
N ILE A 149 -8.26 10.21 -3.09
CA ILE A 149 -6.87 10.23 -2.60
C ILE A 149 -6.49 11.65 -2.17
N CYS A 150 -6.14 11.82 -0.89
CA CYS A 150 -5.56 13.06 -0.39
C CYS A 150 -4.06 13.07 -0.67
N HIS A 151 -3.61 14.07 -1.41
CA HIS A 151 -2.20 14.33 -1.68
C HIS A 151 -1.58 15.18 -0.57
N CYS A 152 -1.79 14.75 0.68
CA CYS A 152 -1.53 15.56 1.88
C CYS A 152 -0.04 15.93 2.06
N ALA A 153 0.87 15.15 1.48
CA ALA A 153 2.30 15.40 1.50
C ALA A 153 2.97 14.77 0.28
N GLY A 154 4.18 15.25 -0.04
CA GLY A 154 5.08 14.62 -1.00
C GLY A 154 4.52 14.52 -2.42
N HIS A 155 5.01 13.55 -3.17
CA HIS A 155 4.63 13.32 -4.57
C HIS A 155 4.01 11.93 -4.74
N ILE A 156 2.84 11.92 -5.35
CA ILE A 156 2.07 10.73 -5.72
C ILE A 156 1.75 10.87 -7.21
N GLU A 157 2.18 9.89 -7.99
CA GLU A 157 1.72 9.73 -9.37
C GLU A 157 0.41 8.96 -9.35
N LEU A 158 -0.69 9.63 -9.67
CA LEU A 158 -2.00 9.01 -9.81
C LEU A 158 -2.23 8.64 -11.27
N GLU A 159 -2.58 7.38 -11.53
CA GLU A 159 -3.04 6.88 -12.82
C GLU A 159 -4.49 6.41 -12.73
N ASN A 160 -5.36 6.86 -13.63
CA ASN A 160 -6.70 6.30 -13.80
C ASN A 160 -6.60 4.95 -14.53
N ARG A 161 -7.21 3.90 -13.98
CA ARG A 161 -7.07 2.54 -14.52
C ARG A 161 -7.85 2.28 -15.81
N GLN A 162 -8.83 3.12 -16.15
CA GLN A 162 -9.67 2.94 -17.33
C GLN A 162 -9.11 3.70 -18.54
N ASN A 163 -8.67 4.95 -18.36
CA ASN A 163 -8.18 5.78 -19.47
C ASN A 163 -6.67 6.06 -19.43
N HIS A 164 -5.95 5.55 -18.42
CA HIS A 164 -4.51 5.69 -18.26
C HIS A 164 -3.99 7.13 -18.14
N THR A 165 -4.87 8.10 -17.88
CA THR A 165 -4.44 9.47 -17.59
C THR A 165 -3.63 9.50 -16.31
N LYS A 166 -2.47 10.17 -16.35
CA LYS A 166 -1.54 10.29 -15.23
C LYS A 166 -1.42 11.73 -14.76
N LYS A 167 -1.34 11.93 -13.46
CA LYS A 167 -1.00 13.23 -12.86
C LYS A 167 -0.14 13.03 -11.62
N ILE A 168 0.96 13.79 -11.55
CA ILE A 168 1.73 13.98 -10.32
C ILE A 168 1.21 15.24 -9.64
N ASN A 169 0.97 15.20 -8.34
CA ASN A 169 0.56 16.39 -7.61
C ASN A 169 1.70 17.42 -7.51
N ASP A 170 1.34 18.67 -7.83
CA ASP A 170 2.15 19.89 -7.74
C ASP A 170 1.71 20.80 -6.59
N SER A 171 0.59 20.44 -5.98
CA SER A 171 -0.13 21.18 -4.95
C SER A 171 -0.97 20.21 -4.13
N ASP A 172 -1.60 20.74 -3.10
CA ASP A 172 -2.45 19.98 -2.21
C ASP A 172 -3.90 19.97 -2.71
N TYR A 173 -4.45 18.77 -2.87
CA TYR A 173 -5.82 18.54 -3.28
C TYR A 173 -6.28 17.11 -2.93
N LEU A 174 -7.59 16.93 -2.95
CA LEU A 174 -8.25 15.63 -2.95
C LEU A 174 -8.60 15.26 -4.39
N SER A 175 -7.95 14.22 -4.92
CA SER A 175 -8.35 13.64 -6.20
C SER A 175 -9.54 12.72 -6.01
N VAL A 176 -10.48 12.75 -6.96
CA VAL A 176 -11.63 11.83 -6.97
C VAL A 176 -11.77 11.22 -8.35
N THR A 177 -11.75 9.90 -8.42
CA THR A 177 -11.83 9.15 -9.67
C THR A 177 -13.03 8.21 -9.66
N LYS A 178 -13.82 8.25 -10.74
CA LYS A 178 -14.98 7.40 -11.01
C LYS A 178 -14.98 7.00 -12.49
N GLY A 179 -14.85 5.69 -12.77
CA GLY A 179 -14.66 5.22 -14.14
C GLY A 179 -13.45 5.88 -14.80
N ASP A 180 -13.65 6.49 -15.97
CA ASP A 180 -12.63 7.22 -16.73
C ASP A 180 -12.50 8.70 -16.34
N LYS A 181 -13.31 9.19 -15.39
CA LYS A 181 -13.28 10.59 -14.96
C LYS A 181 -12.44 10.77 -13.70
N THR A 182 -11.61 11.80 -13.69
CA THR A 182 -10.85 12.25 -12.51
C THR A 182 -11.05 13.74 -12.31
N ILE A 183 -11.57 14.15 -11.14
CA ILE A 183 -11.68 15.55 -10.71
C ILE A 183 -10.74 15.83 -9.55
N TYR A 184 -10.58 17.12 -9.25
CA TYR A 184 -9.79 17.59 -8.12
C TYR A 184 -10.62 18.56 -7.27
N ILE A 185 -10.62 18.31 -5.96
CA ILE A 185 -11.20 19.19 -4.94
C ILE A 185 -10.05 19.87 -4.23
N THR A 186 -9.96 21.18 -4.38
CA THR A 186 -8.92 22.03 -3.80
C THR A 186 -9.32 22.53 -2.41
N PRO A 187 -8.36 23.00 -1.60
CA PRO A 187 -8.68 23.68 -0.33
C PRO A 187 -9.68 24.84 -0.50
N SER A 188 -9.58 25.60 -1.60
CA SER A 188 -10.52 26.70 -1.90
C SER A 188 -11.94 26.21 -2.16
N ASP A 189 -12.11 25.03 -2.77
CA ASP A 189 -13.44 24.44 -2.97
C ASP A 189 -14.11 24.12 -1.63
N LEU A 190 -13.36 23.52 -0.69
CA LEU A 190 -13.90 23.17 0.64
C LEU A 190 -14.16 24.41 1.50
N GLN A 191 -13.27 25.41 1.44
CA GLN A 191 -13.43 26.65 2.19
C GLN A 191 -14.74 27.38 1.81
N LYS A 192 -15.11 27.41 0.52
CA LYS A 192 -16.37 28.00 0.05
C LYS A 192 -17.62 27.30 0.60
N LEU A 193 -17.47 26.06 1.04
CA LEU A 193 -18.53 25.24 1.64
C LEU A 193 -18.44 25.17 3.17
N ASN A 194 -17.58 25.99 3.78
CA ASN A 194 -17.29 25.96 5.23
C ASN A 194 -16.82 24.59 5.74
N VAL A 195 -16.18 23.80 4.87
CA VAL A 195 -15.57 22.52 5.25
C VAL A 195 -14.08 22.76 5.52
N PRO A 196 -13.58 22.45 6.72
CA PRO A 196 -12.16 22.62 7.03
C PRO A 196 -11.31 21.65 6.21
N TYR A 197 -10.25 22.17 5.61
CA TYR A 197 -9.27 21.38 4.90
C TYR A 197 -8.12 21.03 5.84
N VAL A 198 -8.17 19.85 6.46
CA VAL A 198 -7.20 19.36 7.45
C VAL A 198 -6.71 17.96 7.09
N HIS A 199 -5.47 17.62 7.45
CA HIS A 199 -4.83 16.34 7.14
C HIS A 199 -4.79 15.38 8.33
N ASN A 200 -5.87 15.37 9.11
CA ASN A 200 -6.04 14.43 10.21
C ASN A 200 -7.00 13.35 9.73
N HIS A 201 -6.48 12.17 9.44
CA HIS A 201 -7.27 11.09 8.85
C HIS A 201 -7.44 9.90 9.79
N SER A 202 -6.75 9.83 10.93
CA SER A 202 -6.74 8.61 11.75
C SER A 202 -8.09 8.34 12.43
N GLU A 203 -8.45 7.07 12.58
CA GLU A 203 -9.51 6.62 13.50
C GLU A 203 -8.98 6.31 14.91
N ILE A 204 -7.66 6.37 15.11
CA ILE A 204 -6.95 6.17 16.37
C ILE A 204 -6.61 7.55 16.97
N GLU A 205 -6.86 7.72 18.27
CA GLU A 205 -6.66 8.99 18.98
C GLU A 205 -5.19 9.45 18.96
N ASP A 206 -4.27 8.55 19.33
CA ASP A 206 -2.82 8.80 19.39
C ASP A 206 -2.06 8.04 18.28
N SER A 207 -2.51 8.18 17.02
CA SER A 207 -1.89 7.46 15.90
C SER A 207 -0.46 7.96 15.61
N PRO A 208 0.51 7.05 15.38
CA PRO A 208 1.84 7.45 14.92
C PRO A 208 1.82 8.08 13.51
N LEU A 209 0.71 7.95 12.78
CA LEU A 209 0.53 8.56 11.46
C LEU A 209 0.10 10.03 11.53
N GLY A 210 -0.48 10.49 12.64
CA GLY A 210 -0.95 11.86 12.83
C GLY A 210 -2.29 11.94 13.55
N GLY A 211 -2.91 13.13 13.55
CA GLY A 211 -4.10 13.39 14.35
C GLY A 211 -5.34 12.59 13.91
N GLN A 212 -6.21 12.34 14.89
CA GLN A 212 -7.53 11.75 14.68
C GLN A 212 -8.40 12.64 13.79
N ASN A 213 -9.13 12.02 12.88
CA ASN A 213 -10.14 12.66 12.06
C ASN A 213 -11.29 13.21 12.92
N GLN A 214 -11.55 14.50 12.79
CA GLN A 214 -12.65 15.21 13.47
C GLN A 214 -13.74 15.66 12.48
N MET A 215 -13.68 15.20 11.23
CA MET A 215 -14.67 15.52 10.21
C MET A 215 -16.03 14.93 10.59
N THR A 216 -17.05 15.78 10.61
CA THR A 216 -18.42 15.37 10.88
C THR A 216 -19.03 14.60 9.70
N PHE A 217 -20.05 13.80 9.97
CA PHE A 217 -20.79 13.14 8.90
C PHE A 217 -21.38 14.13 7.88
N GLU A 218 -21.88 15.27 8.33
CA GLU A 218 -22.40 16.33 7.46
C GLU A 218 -21.33 16.87 6.50
N GLN A 219 -20.13 17.18 7.02
CA GLN A 219 -19.00 17.62 6.20
C GLN A 219 -18.58 16.56 5.18
N LEU A 220 -18.57 15.28 5.57
CA LEU A 220 -18.29 14.19 4.64
C LEU A 220 -19.34 14.10 3.52
N GLN A 221 -20.63 14.30 3.84
CA GLN A 221 -21.68 14.35 2.82
C GLN A 221 -21.47 15.53 1.86
N ILE A 222 -21.10 16.72 2.37
CA ILE A 222 -20.80 17.89 1.53
C ILE A 222 -19.68 17.58 0.53
N ILE A 223 -18.60 16.92 0.96
CA ILE A 223 -17.48 16.53 0.08
C ILE A 223 -17.97 15.55 -0.99
N ASN A 224 -18.76 14.54 -0.61
CA ASN A 224 -19.29 13.55 -1.55
C ASN A 224 -20.21 14.18 -2.60
N GLU A 225 -21.09 15.10 -2.20
CA GLU A 225 -21.99 15.79 -3.13
C GLU A 225 -21.22 16.75 -4.05
N LEU A 226 -20.20 17.44 -3.54
CA LEU A 226 -19.30 18.24 -4.38
C LEU A 226 -18.59 17.37 -5.41
N ALA A 227 -18.09 16.19 -5.01
CA ALA A 227 -17.41 15.26 -5.91
C ALA A 227 -18.34 14.79 -7.03
N LYS A 228 -19.56 14.34 -6.69
CA LYS A 228 -20.58 13.92 -7.67
C LYS A 228 -20.88 15.04 -8.67
N LYS A 229 -21.16 16.25 -8.17
CA LYS A 229 -21.45 17.41 -9.01
C LYS A 229 -20.31 17.74 -9.97
N LYS A 230 -19.05 17.70 -9.51
CA LYS A 230 -17.88 17.95 -10.36
C LYS A 230 -17.72 16.84 -11.42
N LEU A 231 -17.93 15.57 -11.06
CA LEU A 231 -17.84 14.44 -11.99
C LEU A 231 -18.94 14.47 -13.08
N GLU A 232 -20.14 14.94 -12.75
CA GLU A 232 -21.24 15.13 -13.71
C GLU A 232 -20.97 16.27 -14.70
N SER A 233 -20.14 17.25 -14.33
CA SER A 233 -19.78 18.38 -15.18
C SER A 233 -18.62 18.11 -16.15
N LEU A 234 -17.97 16.95 -16.06
CA LEU A 234 -16.91 16.49 -16.97
C LEU A 234 -17.44 15.81 -18.22
#